data_AF-A0A3M7RHE8-F1
#
_entry.id   AF-A0A3M7RHE8-F1
#
_cell.length_a   1.000
_cell.length_b   1.000
_cell.length_c   1.000
_cell.angle_alpha   90.00
_cell.angle_beta   90.00
_cell.angle_gamma   90.00
#
_symmetry.space_group_name_H-M   'P 1'
#
loop_
_entity.id
_entity.type
_entity.pdbx_description
1 polymer ?
#
loop_
_entity_poly.entity_id
_entity_poly.type
_entity_poly.pdbx_seq_one_letter_code
_entity_poly.pdbx_strand_id
1 'polypeptide(L)'
;MLGQCRLSRFGSFSPKVFNRLSCANCYNLLVYVSPDTKLQFNVTYEGYLVSDDLGFDPTDPNDILGIKSSMQLSEFDRWRACCVSAERCCSKVMVKSPTNSSGHCTSIWDGWSCHKRTLAGQISKVKCPYYVLGDTCNTVFDY
;
A
#
# COMPACT_ATOMS: atom_id res chain seq x y z
N MET A 1 -14.24 -12.04 15.61
CA MET A 1 -13.81 -10.65 15.32
C MET A 1 -13.16 -10.63 13.95
N LEU A 2 -13.71 -9.89 13.00
CA LEU A 2 -13.02 -9.61 11.73
C LEU A 2 -11.79 -8.76 12.06
N GLY A 3 -10.59 -9.24 11.70
CA GLY A 3 -9.35 -8.51 11.96
C GLY A 3 -9.34 -7.15 11.26
N GLN A 4 -8.78 -6.13 11.90
CA GLN A 4 -8.71 -4.77 11.35
C GLN A 4 -7.30 -4.46 10.82
N CYS A 5 -7.23 -3.70 9.74
CA CYS A 5 -6.01 -3.27 9.10
C CYS A 5 -5.96 -1.75 9.03
N ARG A 6 -4.82 -1.15 9.40
CA ARG A 6 -4.69 0.27 9.64
C ARG A 6 -3.78 0.95 8.62
N LEU A 7 -4.33 1.98 7.96
CA LEU A 7 -3.56 2.96 7.20
C LEU A 7 -3.12 4.07 8.15
N SER A 8 -1.86 4.50 8.07
CA SER A 8 -1.28 5.49 8.98
C SER A 8 -2.10 6.78 9.09
N ARG A 9 -2.64 7.26 7.97
CA ARG A 9 -3.39 8.53 7.88
C ARG A 9 -4.91 8.41 8.00
N PHE A 10 -5.47 7.21 7.82
CA PHE A 10 -6.91 7.02 7.63
C PHE A 10 -7.59 6.13 8.68
N GLY A 11 -6.81 5.50 9.56
CA GLY A 11 -7.34 4.64 10.62
C GLY A 11 -7.56 3.20 10.18
N SER A 12 -8.46 2.50 10.89
CA SER A 12 -8.69 1.06 10.77
C SER A 12 -9.82 0.72 9.82
N PHE A 13 -9.59 -0.28 8.96
CA PHE A 13 -10.53 -0.78 7.97
C PHE A 13 -10.66 -2.30 8.05
N SER A 14 -11.73 -2.85 7.45
CA SER A 14 -11.77 -4.28 7.17
C SER A 14 -10.70 -4.66 6.15
N PRO A 15 -10.22 -5.92 6.10
CA PRO A 15 -9.16 -6.32 5.18
C PRO A 15 -9.51 -6.05 3.72
N LYS A 16 -10.77 -6.25 3.32
CA LYS A 16 -11.25 -5.97 1.95
C LYS A 16 -11.11 -4.49 1.60
N VAL A 17 -11.60 -3.59 2.46
CA VAL A 17 -11.53 -2.15 2.23
C VAL A 17 -10.09 -1.66 2.30
N PHE A 18 -9.30 -2.19 3.24
CA PHE A 18 -7.87 -1.89 3.34
C PHE A 18 -7.11 -2.27 2.07
N ASN A 19 -7.32 -3.48 1.54
CA ASN A 19 -6.62 -3.96 0.34
C ASN A 19 -6.92 -3.07 -0.86
N ARG A 20 -8.17 -2.65 -1.03
CA ARG A 20 -8.56 -1.73 -2.11
C ARG A 20 -7.90 -0.36 -1.96
N LEU A 21 -8.07 0.29 -0.79
CA LEU A 21 -7.48 1.60 -0.52
C LEU A 21 -5.95 1.60 -0.63
N SER A 22 -5.29 0.60 -0.05
CA SER A 22 -3.83 0.50 -0.09
C SER A 22 -3.32 0.24 -1.50
N CYS A 23 -4.00 -0.60 -2.29
CA CYS A 23 -3.60 -0.86 -3.68
C CYS A 23 -3.83 0.36 -4.58
N ALA A 24 -4.89 1.14 -4.35
CA ALA A 24 -5.10 2.42 -5.02
C ALA A 24 -4.03 3.47 -4.64
N ASN A 25 -3.65 3.52 -3.36
CA ASN A 25 -2.54 4.39 -2.93
C ASN A 25 -1.19 3.97 -3.54
N CYS A 26 -0.96 2.66 -3.70
CA CYS A 26 0.20 2.14 -4.43
C CYS A 26 0.22 2.56 -5.91
N TYR A 27 -0.94 2.81 -6.52
CA TYR A 27 -1.01 3.31 -7.90
C TYR A 27 -0.51 4.77 -7.95
N ASN A 28 -0.98 5.62 -7.03
CA ASN A 28 -0.45 6.99 -6.88
C ASN A 28 1.05 7.03 -6.56
N LEU A 29 1.57 6.01 -5.86
CA LEU A 29 3.00 5.92 -5.55
C LEU A 29 3.87 5.88 -6.82
N LEU A 30 3.37 5.34 -7.93
CA LEU A 30 4.13 5.22 -9.18
C LEU A 30 4.70 6.57 -9.66
N VAL A 31 3.94 7.66 -9.54
CA VAL A 31 4.39 9.01 -9.95
C VAL A 31 5.63 9.47 -9.17
N TYR A 32 5.78 9.02 -7.93
CA TYR A 32 6.93 9.37 -7.09
C TYR A 32 8.16 8.50 -7.37
N VAL A 33 7.97 7.28 -7.85
CA VAL A 33 9.05 6.28 -8.03
C VAL A 33 9.44 6.09 -9.49
N SER A 34 8.70 6.69 -10.40
CA SER A 34 8.90 6.66 -11.84
C SER A 34 8.42 8.00 -12.43
N PRO A 35 9.30 9.01 -12.51
CA PRO A 35 8.91 10.37 -12.89
C PRO A 35 8.25 10.49 -14.27
N ASP A 36 8.55 9.57 -15.19
CA ASP A 36 7.97 9.53 -16.52
C ASP A 36 6.58 8.86 -16.56
N THR A 37 6.12 8.30 -15.43
CA THR A 37 4.80 7.66 -15.33
C THR A 37 3.69 8.68 -15.50
N LYS A 38 2.82 8.42 -16.47
CA LYS A 38 1.56 9.15 -16.68
C LYS A 38 0.41 8.27 -16.26
N LEU A 39 -0.15 8.53 -15.08
CA LEU A 39 -1.32 7.80 -14.60
C LEU A 39 -2.54 8.15 -15.45
N GLN A 40 -3.24 7.13 -15.93
CA GLN A 40 -4.46 7.29 -16.73
C GLN A 40 -5.73 7.32 -15.89
N PHE A 41 -5.63 7.05 -14.59
CA PHE A 41 -6.77 6.92 -13.69
C PHE A 41 -6.59 7.85 -12.51
N ASN A 42 -7.68 8.46 -12.07
CA ASN A 42 -7.75 9.13 -10.78
C ASN A 42 -8.08 8.12 -9.68
N VAL A 43 -7.55 8.35 -8.48
CA VAL A 43 -7.85 7.51 -7.31
C VAL A 43 -8.99 8.14 -6.51
N THR A 44 -10.09 7.41 -6.30
CA THR A 44 -11.20 7.88 -5.45
C THR A 44 -10.90 7.70 -3.97
N TYR A 45 -11.70 8.34 -3.11
CA TYR A 45 -11.56 8.21 -1.65
C TYR A 45 -11.90 6.79 -1.16
N GLU A 46 -12.71 6.04 -1.90
CA GLU A 46 -13.04 4.64 -1.62
C GLU A 46 -11.99 3.66 -2.18
N GLY A 47 -11.01 4.15 -2.93
CA GLY A 47 -9.92 3.37 -3.49
C GLY A 47 -10.22 2.73 -4.85
N TYR A 48 -11.12 3.30 -5.64
CA TYR A 48 -11.29 2.90 -7.04
C TYR A 48 -10.36 3.70 -7.94
N LEU A 49 -9.96 3.10 -9.07
CA LEU A 49 -9.27 3.79 -10.15
C LEU A 49 -10.32 4.17 -11.19
N VAL A 50 -10.44 5.46 -11.52
CA VAL A 50 -11.49 5.95 -12.43
C VAL A 50 -10.92 6.73 -13.60
N SER A 51 -11.47 6.50 -14.79
CA SER A 51 -11.27 7.31 -16.00
C SER A 51 -12.63 7.56 -16.62
N ASP A 52 -12.99 8.84 -16.77
CA ASP A 52 -14.32 9.26 -17.23
C ASP A 52 -15.44 8.59 -16.42
N ASP A 53 -16.26 7.75 -17.06
CA ASP A 53 -17.38 7.02 -16.44
C ASP A 53 -17.02 5.56 -16.05
N LEU A 54 -15.77 5.13 -16.25
CA LEU A 54 -15.32 3.78 -15.94
C LEU A 54 -14.61 3.75 -14.58
N GLY A 55 -15.03 2.83 -13.72
CA GLY A 55 -14.40 2.57 -12.42
C GLY A 55 -13.88 1.15 -12.33
N PHE A 56 -12.65 1.03 -11.83
CA PHE A 56 -11.92 -0.23 -11.70
C PHE A 56 -11.59 -0.47 -10.22
N ASP A 57 -11.94 -1.64 -9.70
CA ASP A 57 -11.46 -2.11 -8.40
C ASP A 57 -10.02 -2.66 -8.57
N PRO A 58 -8.99 -2.03 -7.99
CA PRO A 58 -7.60 -2.46 -8.14
C PRO A 58 -7.30 -3.85 -7.52
N THR A 59 -8.29 -4.46 -6.87
CA THR A 59 -8.21 -5.81 -6.30
C THR A 59 -9.03 -6.85 -7.07
N ASP A 60 -9.88 -6.44 -8.01
CA ASP A 60 -10.66 -7.36 -8.85
C ASP A 60 -9.79 -7.90 -10.01
N PRO A 61 -9.65 -9.22 -10.18
CA PRO A 61 -8.88 -9.82 -11.28
C PRO A 61 -9.31 -9.38 -12.68
N ASN A 62 -10.59 -9.10 -12.90
CA ASN A 62 -11.11 -8.67 -14.20
C ASN A 62 -10.66 -7.24 -14.52
N ASP A 63 -10.68 -6.36 -13.52
CA ASP A 63 -10.30 -4.95 -13.67
C ASP A 63 -8.78 -4.77 -13.77
N ILE A 64 -8.01 -5.63 -13.11
CA ILE A 64 -6.54 -5.62 -13.16
C ILE A 64 -6.01 -5.71 -14.60
N LEU A 65 -6.69 -6.43 -15.50
CA LEU A 65 -6.29 -6.52 -16.91
C LEU A 65 -6.43 -5.17 -17.63
N GLY A 66 -7.52 -4.44 -17.37
CA GLY A 66 -7.73 -3.09 -17.89
C GLY A 66 -6.65 -2.13 -17.39
N ILE A 67 -6.38 -2.16 -16.08
CA ILE A 67 -5.35 -1.33 -15.45
C ILE A 67 -3.95 -1.67 -16.00
N LYS A 68 -3.64 -2.95 -16.19
CA LYS A 68 -2.36 -3.38 -16.76
C LYS A 68 -2.12 -2.78 -18.14
N SER A 69 -3.16 -2.70 -18.96
CA SER A 69 -3.04 -2.18 -20.33
C SER A 69 -2.76 -0.68 -20.40
N SER A 70 -2.94 0.06 -19.29
CA SER A 70 -2.76 1.51 -19.24
C SER A 70 -1.34 1.96 -18.88
N MET A 71 -0.41 1.03 -18.60
CA MET A 71 0.92 1.34 -18.08
C MET A 71 1.99 0.37 -18.60
N GLN A 72 3.26 0.71 -18.42
CA GLN A 72 4.37 -0.17 -18.77
C GLN A 72 4.42 -1.39 -17.85
N LEU A 73 4.93 -2.52 -18.35
CA LEU A 73 5.00 -3.76 -17.57
C LEU A 73 5.79 -3.59 -16.26
N SER A 74 6.88 -2.82 -16.28
CA SER A 74 7.68 -2.53 -15.08
C SER A 74 6.93 -1.69 -14.05
N GLU A 75 6.08 -0.75 -14.48
CA GLU A 75 5.22 0.04 -13.59
C GLU A 75 4.14 -0.84 -12.97
N PHE A 76 3.53 -1.70 -13.80
CA PHE A 76 2.56 -2.69 -13.36
C PHE A 76 3.14 -3.63 -12.30
N ASP A 77 4.34 -4.17 -12.55
CA ASP A 77 4.99 -5.08 -11.60
C ASP A 77 5.30 -4.39 -10.27
N ARG A 78 5.78 -3.13 -10.29
CA ARG A 78 6.00 -2.33 -9.08
C ARG A 78 4.70 -2.06 -8.33
N TRP A 79 3.65 -1.63 -9.04
CA TRP A 79 2.34 -1.38 -8.45
C TRP A 79 1.76 -2.63 -7.81
N ARG A 80 1.75 -3.76 -8.53
CA ARG A 80 1.26 -5.05 -8.01
C ARG A 80 2.07 -5.53 -6.82
N ALA A 81 3.38 -5.38 -6.85
CA ALA A 81 4.26 -5.70 -5.73
C ALA A 81 3.91 -4.88 -4.47
N CYS A 82 3.64 -3.59 -4.63
CA CYS A 82 3.18 -2.72 -3.54
C CYS A 82 1.83 -3.20 -2.98
N CYS A 83 0.85 -3.51 -3.85
CA CYS A 83 -0.46 -4.01 -3.43
C CYS A 83 -0.36 -5.31 -2.62
N VAL A 84 0.41 -6.29 -3.12
CA VAL A 84 0.63 -7.58 -2.46
C VAL A 84 1.36 -7.39 -1.13
N SER A 85 2.30 -6.45 -1.05
CA SER A 85 2.98 -6.11 0.19
C SER A 85 2.03 -5.54 1.24
N ALA A 86 1.12 -4.65 0.85
CA ALA A 86 0.10 -4.09 1.73
C ALA A 86 -0.86 -5.18 2.24
N GLU A 87 -1.38 -6.02 1.35
CA GLU A 87 -2.24 -7.16 1.70
C GLU A 87 -1.54 -8.11 2.69
N ARG A 88 -0.26 -8.42 2.44
CA ARG A 88 0.53 -9.25 3.35
C ARG A 88 0.71 -8.59 4.70
N CYS A 89 0.92 -7.26 4.74
CA CYS A 89 1.00 -6.52 5.99
C CYS A 89 -0.30 -6.66 6.79
N CYS A 90 -1.44 -6.45 6.15
CA CYS A 90 -2.75 -6.61 6.77
C CYS A 90 -2.95 -8.04 7.31
N SER A 91 -2.85 -9.05 6.44
CA SER A 91 -3.19 -10.43 6.77
C SER A 91 -2.21 -11.14 7.71
N LYS A 92 -0.92 -10.78 7.67
CA LYS A 92 0.13 -11.47 8.44
C LYS A 92 0.64 -10.68 9.63
N VAL A 93 0.54 -9.35 9.61
CA VAL A 93 1.06 -8.49 10.69
C VAL A 93 -0.08 -7.87 11.48
N MET A 94 -0.96 -7.11 10.85
CA MET A 94 -1.96 -6.30 11.59
C MET A 94 -3.06 -7.16 12.22
N VAL A 95 -3.67 -8.06 11.45
CA VAL A 95 -4.74 -8.95 11.95
C VAL A 95 -4.25 -9.85 13.08
N LYS A 96 -2.96 -10.18 13.09
CA LYS A 96 -2.33 -11.02 14.13
C LYS A 96 -1.77 -10.21 15.30
N SER A 97 -1.74 -8.88 15.21
CA SER A 97 -1.19 -8.03 16.26
C SER A 97 -2.22 -7.88 17.39
N PRO A 98 -1.78 -7.94 18.66
CA PRO A 98 -2.64 -7.60 19.78
C PRO A 98 -3.16 -6.17 19.66
N THR A 99 -4.47 -5.98 19.84
CA THR A 99 -5.15 -4.68 19.72
C THR A 99 -4.84 -3.74 20.89
N ASN A 100 -4.65 -4.27 22.10
CA ASN A 100 -4.48 -3.49 23.32
C ASN A 100 -3.21 -3.88 24.07
N SER A 101 -2.19 -3.04 23.99
CA SER A 101 -1.25 -2.88 25.10
C SER A 101 -0.80 -1.43 25.17
N SER A 102 -0.89 -0.85 26.36
CA SER A 102 -0.32 0.46 26.65
C SER A 102 1.18 0.46 26.33
N GLY A 103 1.70 1.63 25.95
CA GLY A 103 3.14 1.81 25.70
C GLY A 103 3.68 1.27 24.37
N HIS A 104 2.85 0.95 23.38
CA HIS A 104 3.30 0.60 22.03
C HIS A 104 2.52 1.35 20.94
N CYS A 105 3.21 1.70 19.86
CA CYS A 105 2.58 2.05 18.59
C CYS A 105 2.04 0.77 17.94
N THR A 106 0.83 0.84 17.40
CA THR A 106 0.21 -0.30 16.70
C THR A 106 0.89 -0.57 15.35
N SER A 107 0.69 -1.77 14.81
CA SER A 107 1.13 -2.12 13.45
C SER A 107 0.32 -1.33 12.42
N ILE A 108 0.98 -0.76 11.40
CA ILE A 108 0.35 0.08 10.38
C ILE A 108 0.99 -0.14 8.99
N TRP A 109 0.27 0.28 7.97
CA TRP A 109 0.78 0.53 6.62
C TRP A 109 0.90 2.04 6.42
N ASP A 110 2.09 2.51 6.10
CA ASP A 110 2.38 3.95 5.97
C ASP A 110 2.09 4.51 4.56
N GLY A 111 1.85 3.63 3.59
CA GLY A 111 1.70 3.98 2.18
C GLY A 111 2.61 3.15 1.27
N TRP A 112 3.74 2.68 1.79
CA TRP A 112 4.69 1.86 1.03
C TRP A 112 5.36 0.75 1.85
N SER A 113 5.30 0.77 3.18
CA SER A 113 5.95 -0.17 4.08
C SER A 113 5.03 -0.66 5.20
N CYS A 114 5.34 -1.88 5.65
CA CYS A 114 4.66 -2.50 6.77
C CYS A 114 5.42 -2.27 8.08
N HIS A 115 4.87 -1.42 8.94
CA HIS A 115 5.41 -1.20 10.27
C HIS A 115 4.79 -2.15 11.28
N LYS A 116 5.63 -2.90 11.98
CA LYS A 116 5.21 -3.77 13.08
C LYS A 116 4.95 -2.93 14.33
N ARG A 117 4.15 -3.49 15.23
CA ARG A 117 4.03 -3.02 16.61
C ARG A 117 5.41 -2.77 17.19
N THR A 118 5.60 -1.56 17.73
CA THR A 118 6.89 -1.07 18.23
C THR A 118 6.64 -0.38 19.57
N LEU A 119 7.57 -0.49 20.52
CA LEU A 119 7.48 0.23 21.79
C LEU A 119 7.42 1.75 21.55
N ALA A 120 6.62 2.45 22.34
CA ALA A 120 6.56 3.91 22.27
C ALA A 120 7.94 4.51 22.59
N GLY A 121 8.36 5.51 21.82
CA GLY A 121 9.69 6.10 21.92
C GLY A 121 10.83 5.31 21.25
N GLN A 122 10.54 4.14 20.65
CA GLN A 122 11.53 3.38 19.88
C GLN A 122 11.38 3.58 18.37
N ILE A 123 12.49 3.41 17.64
CA ILE A 123 12.52 3.54 16.18
C ILE A 123 12.03 2.24 15.53
N SER A 124 11.02 2.37 14.67
CA SER A 124 10.57 1.27 13.81
C SER A 124 11.40 1.25 12.53
N LYS A 125 12.17 0.17 12.32
CA LYS A 125 12.97 -0.03 11.11
C LYS A 125 12.30 -1.04 10.18
N VAL A 126 12.20 -0.69 8.90
CA VAL A 126 11.68 -1.54 7.84
C VAL A 126 12.69 -1.56 6.69
N LYS A 127 12.83 -2.70 6.01
CA LYS A 127 13.65 -2.77 4.80
C LYS A 127 12.98 -1.95 3.69
N CYS A 128 13.74 -1.17 2.94
CA CYS A 128 13.17 -0.41 1.83
C CYS A 128 12.53 -1.39 0.83
N PRO A 129 11.29 -1.14 0.39
CA PRO A 129 10.65 -2.03 -0.55
C PRO A 129 11.23 -1.84 -1.97
N TYR A 130 11.49 -2.96 -2.65
CA TYR A 130 12.07 -2.96 -3.99
C TYR A 130 11.17 -2.27 -5.04
N TYR A 131 9.85 -2.26 -4.83
CA TYR A 131 8.92 -1.58 -5.73
C TYR A 131 8.98 -0.04 -5.63
N VAL A 132 9.68 0.49 -4.62
CA VAL A 132 9.90 1.93 -4.44
C VAL A 132 11.26 2.35 -5.01
N LEU A 133 12.33 1.60 -4.69
CA LEU A 133 13.71 2.01 -4.98
C LEU A 133 14.46 1.03 -5.91
N GLY A 134 13.80 0.04 -6.50
CA GLY A 134 14.49 -1.06 -7.20
C GLY A 134 15.42 -1.85 -6.28
N ASP A 135 16.55 -2.32 -6.83
CA ASP A 135 17.59 -3.03 -6.06
C ASP A 135 18.49 -2.09 -5.23
N THR A 136 18.34 -0.77 -5.37
CA THR A 136 19.13 0.23 -4.65
C THR A 136 18.52 0.56 -3.29
N CYS A 137 18.53 -0.41 -2.38
CA CYS A 137 18.09 -0.28 -0.98
C CYS A 137 19.21 0.27 -0.06
N ASN A 138 20.06 1.19 -0.54
CA ASN A 138 21.17 1.74 0.24
C ASN A 138 20.95 3.19 0.69
N THR A 139 19.92 3.87 0.23
CA THR A 139 19.62 5.23 0.67
C THR A 139 18.74 5.20 1.91
N VAL A 140 19.40 5.21 3.07
CA VAL A 140 18.83 5.90 4.23
C VAL A 140 18.68 7.35 3.79
N PHE A 141 17.45 7.84 3.64
CA PHE A 141 17.22 9.28 3.53
C PHE A 141 17.49 9.86 4.92
N ASP A 142 18.72 10.27 5.17
CA ASP A 142 19.05 11.15 6.28
C ASP A 142 18.44 12.52 5.92
N TYR A 143 17.40 12.92 6.66
CA TYR A 143 16.84 14.26 6.64
C TYR A 143 17.68 15.19 7.52
#